data_AF-A0A249KU32-F1
#
_entry.id   AF-A0A249KU32-F1
#
_cell.length_a   1.000
_cell.length_b   1.000
_cell.length_c   1.000
_cell.angle_alpha   90.00
_cell.angle_beta   90.00
_cell.angle_gamma   90.00
#
_symmetry.space_group_name_H-M   'P 1'
#
loop_
_entity.id
_entity.type
_entity.pdbx_description
1 polymer ?
#
loop_
_entity_poly.entity_id
_entity_poly.type
_entity_poly.pdbx_seq_one_letter_code
_entity_poly.pdbx_strand_id
1 'polypeptide(L)' 'MSESPTLAQVLASLPEEERIILTLHYMRQMSPSEIALTLQVPERAVDAVISAGKARLSAVLGF' A
#
# COMPACT_ATOMS: atom_id res chain seq x y z
N MET A 1 4.25 -24.56 -9.54
CA MET A 1 3.42 -24.36 -8.33
C MET A 1 3.09 -22.89 -8.29
N SER A 2 1.81 -22.52 -8.23
CA SER A 2 1.42 -21.11 -8.13
C SER A 2 1.51 -20.70 -6.66
N GLU A 3 2.71 -20.35 -6.21
CA GLU A 3 2.87 -19.72 -4.91
C GLU A 3 2.13 -18.38 -4.93
N SER A 4 1.27 -18.13 -3.94
CA SER A 4 0.62 -16.83 -3.79
C SER A 4 1.71 -15.75 -3.75
N PRO A 5 1.59 -14.66 -4.53
CA PRO A 5 2.65 -13.65 -4.58
C PRO A 5 2.89 -13.09 -3.19
N THR A 6 4.15 -12.85 -2.82
CA THR A 6 4.44 -12.20 -1.53
C THR A 6 3.97 -10.74 -1.56
N LEU A 7 3.70 -10.15 -0.38
CA LEU A 7 3.37 -8.72 -0.26
C LEU A 7 4.35 -7.83 -1.04
N ALA A 8 5.66 -8.12 -0.96
CA ALA A 8 6.70 -7.38 -1.68
C ALA A 8 6.56 -7.49 -3.21
N GLN A 9 6.20 -8.66 -3.74
CA GLN A 9 5.97 -8.85 -5.18
C GLN A 9 4.73 -8.10 -5.66
N VAL A 10 3.65 -8.09 -4.86
CA VAL A 10 2.45 -7.30 -5.19
C VAL A 10 2.77 -5.82 -5.19
N LEU A 11 3.46 -5.31 -4.16
CA LEU A 11 3.89 -3.90 -4.08
C LEU A 11 4.79 -3.50 -5.24
N ALA A 12 5.69 -4.38 -5.69
CA ALA A 12 6.58 -4.11 -6.82
C ALA A 12 5.83 -3.95 -8.16
N SER A 13 4.62 -4.51 -8.28
CA SER A 13 3.76 -4.36 -9.47
C SER A 13 2.90 -3.11 -9.47
N LEU A 14 2.91 -2.33 -8.38
CA LEU A 14 2.08 -1.13 -8.24
C LEU A 14 2.78 0.09 -8.83
N PRO A 15 2.01 1.11 -9.27
CA PRO A 15 2.55 2.42 -9.60
C PRO A 15 3.40 2.98 -8.45
N GLU A 16 4.40 3.78 -8.78
CA GLU A 16 5.39 4.25 -7.80
C GLU A 16 4.75 4.96 -6.59
N GLU A 17 3.77 5.82 -6.84
CA GLU A 17 3.06 6.55 -5.78
C GLU A 17 2.32 5.61 -4.81
N GLU A 18 1.59 4.63 -5.34
CA GLU A 18 0.86 3.63 -4.54
C GLU A 18 1.83 2.75 -3.76
N ARG A 19 2.92 2.30 -4.42
CA ARG A 19 3.97 1.50 -3.78
C ARG A 19 4.62 2.23 -2.61
N ILE A 20 4.96 3.51 -2.75
CA ILE A 20 5.58 4.30 -1.68
C ILE A 20 4.64 4.37 -0.48
N ILE A 21 3.38 4.77 -0.68
CA ILE A 21 2.39 4.92 0.39
C ILE A 21 2.19 3.58 1.12
N LEU A 22 1.96 2.50 0.38
CA LEU A 22 1.73 1.18 0.98
C LEU A 22 2.99 0.62 1.67
N THR A 23 4.19 0.96 1.18
CA THR A 23 5.44 0.57 1.86
C THR A 23 5.60 1.31 3.18
N LEU A 24 5.37 2.62 3.21
CA LEU A 24 5.39 3.41 4.44
C LEU A 24 4.35 2.89 5.44
N HIS A 25 3.17 2.54 4.96
CA HIS A 25 2.09 2.05 5.81
C HIS A 25 2.34 0.63 6.33
N TYR A 26 2.56 -0.35 5.46
CA TYR A 26 2.67 -1.76 5.86
C TYR A 26 4.06 -2.15 6.36
N MET A 27 5.13 -1.62 5.78
CA MET A 27 6.50 -2.00 6.17
C MET A 27 7.06 -1.13 7.29
N ARG A 28 6.79 0.18 7.24
CA ARG A 28 7.27 1.12 8.27
C ARG A 28 6.24 1.42 9.36
N GLN A 29 5.04 0.83 9.28
CA GLN A 29 3.96 0.99 10.27
C GLN A 29 3.58 2.46 10.50
N MET A 30 3.77 3.32 9.50
CA MET A 30 3.39 4.73 9.59
C MET A 30 1.88 4.88 9.44
N SER A 31 1.29 5.77 10.24
CA SER A 31 -0.11 6.12 10.12
C SER A 31 -0.41 6.93 8.84
N PRO A 32 -1.65 6.92 8.32
CA PRO A 32 -2.01 7.70 7.14
C PRO A 32 -1.70 9.20 7.28
N SER A 33 -1.91 9.77 8.46
CA SER A 33 -1.60 11.17 8.78
C SER A 33 -0.09 11.46 8.75
N GLU A 34 0.74 10.59 9.32
CA GLU A 34 2.21 10.73 9.25
C GLU A 34 2.73 10.62 7.81
N ILE A 35 2.15 9.72 7.01
CA ILE A 35 2.49 9.57 5.59
C ILE A 35 2.09 10.82 4.81
N ALA A 36 0.88 11.35 5.05
CA ALA A 36 0.37 12.56 4.42
C ALA A 36 1.28 13.77 4.69
N LEU A 37 1.71 13.94 5.94
CA LEU A 37 2.67 14.97 6.33
C LEU A 37 4.05 14.77 5.67
N THR A 38 4.53 13.53 5.61
CA THR A 38 5.84 13.18 5.03
C THR A 38 5.89 13.43 3.52
N LEU A 39 4.82 13.07 2.81
CA LEU A 39 4.72 13.22 1.35
C LEU A 39 4.13 14.57 0.91
N GLN A 40 3.72 15.40 1.88
CA GLN A 40 3.01 16.68 1.64
C GLN A 40 1.77 16.55 0.75
N VAL A 41 1.00 15.48 0.96
CA VAL A 41 -0.25 15.20 0.23
C VAL A 41 -1.44 15.20 1.21
N PRO A 42 -2.68 15.36 0.73
CA PRO A 42 -3.85 15.25 1.58
C PRO A 42 -3.99 13.84 2.18
N GLU A 43 -4.32 13.75 3.47
CA GLU A 43 -4.54 12.46 4.16
C GLU A 43 -5.60 11.60 3.47
N ARG A 44 -6.69 12.21 2.98
CA ARG A 44 -7.72 11.53 2.17
C ARG A 44 -7.16 10.79 0.96
N ALA A 45 -6.07 11.29 0.35
CA ALA A 45 -5.45 10.65 -0.80
C ALA A 45 -4.67 9.40 -0.36
N VAL A 46 -3.96 9.51 0.77
CA VAL A 46 -3.27 8.38 1.40
C VAL A 46 -4.26 7.28 1.80
N ASP A 47 -5.38 7.64 2.43
CA ASP A 47 -6.44 6.69 2.82
C ASP A 47 -7.07 5.97 1.62
N ALA A 48 -7.31 6.69 0.52
CA ALA A 48 -7.84 6.11 -0.70
C ALA A 48 -6.88 5.07 -1.29
N VAL A 49 -5.58 5.38 -1.30
CA VAL A 49 -4.52 4.49 -1.77
C VAL A 49 -4.38 3.27 -0.85
N ILE A 50 -4.40 3.44 0.47
CA ILE A 50 -4.34 2.33 1.44
C ILE A 50 -5.55 1.41 1.28
N SER A 51 -6.75 1.97 1.12
CA SER A 51 -7.98 1.20 0.94
C SER A 51 -7.97 0.40 -0.36
N ALA A 52 -7.55 1.02 -1.47
CA ALA A 52 -7.39 0.34 -2.75
C ALA A 52 -6.32 -0.75 -2.70
N GLY A 53 -5.18 -0.46 -2.07
CA GLY A 53 -4.09 -1.41 -1.85
C GLY A 53 -4.54 -2.62 -1.03
N LYS A 54 -5.26 -2.39 0.08
CA LYS A 54 -5.82 -3.47 0.91
C LYS A 54 -6.77 -4.37 0.12
N ALA A 55 -7.70 -3.80 -0.64
CA ALA A 55 -8.64 -4.57 -1.46
C ALA A 55 -7.91 -5.44 -2.50
N ARG A 56 -6.86 -4.91 -3.11
CA ARG A 56 -6.03 -5.63 -4.07
C ARG A 56 -5.22 -6.74 -3.40
N LEU A 57 -4.62 -6.47 -2.24
CA LEU A 57 -3.90 -7.46 -1.46
C LEU A 57 -4.80 -8.61 -1.05
N SER A 58 -6.02 -8.32 -0.57
CA SER A 58 -7.06 -9.31 -0.31
C SER A 58 -7.38 -10.17 -1.53
N ALA A 59 -7.56 -9.55 -2.71
CA ALA A 59 -7.85 -10.28 -3.94
C ALA A 59 -6.70 -11.18 -4.42
N VAL A 60 -5.45 -10.77 -4.20
CA VAL A 60 -4.25 -11.51 -4.65
C VAL A 60 -3.82 -12.59 -3.66
N LEU A 61 -3.94 -12.31 -2.37
CA LEU A 61 -3.50 -13.20 -1.29
C LEU A 61 -4.61 -14.11 -0.76
N GLY A 62 -5.87 -13.86 -1.14
CA GLY A 62 -7.00 -14.76 -0.90
C GLY A 62 -7.63 -14.66 0.50
N PHE A 63 -7.67 -13.46 1.08
CA PHE A 63 -8.30 -13.19 2.39
C PHE A 63 -9.32 -12.05 2.35
#